data_AF-A0A7J9HIT3-F1
#
_entry.id   AF-A0A7J9HIT3-F1
#
_cell.length_a   1.000
_cell.length_b   1.000
_cell.length_c   1.000
_cell.angle_alpha   90.00
_cell.angle_beta   90.00
_cell.angle_gamma   90.00
#
_symmetry.space_group_name_H-M   'P 1'
#
loop_
_entity.id
_entity.type
_entity.pdbx_description
1 polymer ?
#
loop_
_entity_poly.entity_id
_entity_poly.type
_entity_poly.pdbx_seq_one_letter_code
_entity_poly.pdbx_strand_id
1 'polypeptide(L)'
;MKSLLLSRLDIAIDMANAIDYLHHGCKTMVVHCDLKPSNVLLDYDMVAHITDFGLAKLLSTVTSNIGSDQTSSLVIKGTIGYVPPGIVSNIESREKPNDFY
;
A
#
# COMPACT_ATOMS: atom_id res chain seq x y z
N MET A 1 2.12 24.29 21.14
CA MET A 1 2.00 22.82 21.18
C MET A 1 1.01 22.42 20.09
N LYS A 2 1.46 21.78 18.99
CA LYS A 2 0.50 21.19 18.03
C LYS A 2 -0.30 20.12 18.79
N SER A 3 -1.61 20.04 18.56
CA SER A 3 -2.42 19.00 19.19
C SER A 3 -2.08 17.64 18.58
N LEU A 4 -2.22 16.56 19.36
CA LEU A 4 -1.99 15.20 18.90
C LEU A 4 -2.82 14.87 17.63
N LEU A 5 -4.05 15.40 17.55
CA LEU A 5 -4.92 15.22 16.39
C LEU A 5 -4.36 15.89 15.13
N LEU A 6 -3.84 17.11 15.24
CA LEU A 6 -3.24 17.80 14.09
C LEU A 6 -1.99 17.07 13.61
N SER A 7 -1.15 16.58 14.50
CA SER A 7 0.02 15.78 14.11
C SER A 7 -0.36 14.49 13.41
N ARG A 8 -1.42 13.80 13.85
CA ARG A 8 -1.92 12.60 13.16
C ARG A 8 -2.54 12.92 11.80
N LEU A 9 -3.15 14.10 11.65
CA LEU A 9 -3.69 14.55 10.38
C LEU A 9 -2.56 14.85 9.38
N ASP A 10 -1.50 15.53 9.82
CA ASP A 10 -0.31 15.80 9.01
C ASP A 10 0.28 14.47 8.49
N ILE A 11 0.46 13.48 9.37
CA ILE A 11 0.95 12.13 9.00
C ILE A 11 0.00 11.44 7.98
N ALA A 12 -1.32 11.54 8.17
CA ALA A 12 -2.27 10.91 7.26
C ALA A 12 -2.25 11.56 5.86
N ILE A 13 -2.01 12.88 5.79
CA ILE A 13 -1.85 13.61 4.52
C ILE A 13 -0.57 13.14 3.81
N ASP A 14 0.55 13.06 4.52
CA ASP A 14 1.81 12.57 3.96
C ASP A 14 1.68 11.14 3.42
N MET A 15 1.04 10.25 4.18
CA MET A 15 0.75 8.88 3.74
C MET A 15 -0.14 8.85 2.48
N ALA A 16 -1.20 9.65 2.44
CA ALA A 16 -2.10 9.70 1.30
C ALA A 16 -1.38 10.18 0.03
N ASN A 17 -0.52 11.21 0.16
CA ASN A 17 0.29 11.71 -0.95
C ASN A 17 1.29 10.66 -1.45
N ALA A 18 1.94 9.92 -0.54
CA ALA A 18 2.88 8.87 -0.90
C ALA A 18 2.17 7.70 -1.61
N ILE A 19 1.00 7.27 -1.12
CA ILE A 19 0.20 6.22 -1.76
C ILE A 19 -0.27 6.66 -3.15
N ASP A 20 -0.76 7.90 -3.29
CA ASP A 20 -1.17 8.45 -4.58
C ASP A 20 -0.01 8.47 -5.59
N TYR A 21 1.18 8.88 -5.14
CA TYR A 21 2.39 8.83 -5.98
C TYR A 21 2.76 7.41 -6.41
N LEU A 22 2.67 6.42 -5.51
CA LEU A 22 2.96 5.02 -5.85
C LEU A 22 1.95 4.46 -6.86
N HIS A 23 0.67 4.82 -6.73
CA HIS A 23 -0.40 4.29 -7.57
C HIS A 23 -0.52 4.99 -8.92
N HIS A 24 -0.38 6.32 -8.94
CA HIS A 24 -0.69 7.16 -10.11
C HIS A 24 0.48 8.00 -10.60
N GLY A 25 1.46 8.29 -9.72
CA GLY A 25 2.64 9.10 -10.06
C GLY A 25 3.75 8.34 -10.78
N CYS A 26 3.78 7.00 -10.65
CA CYS A 26 4.79 6.15 -11.27
C CYS A 26 4.38 5.68 -12.68
N LYS A 27 5.37 5.49 -13.57
CA LYS A 27 5.13 4.91 -14.92
C LYS A 27 4.49 3.52 -14.86
N THR A 28 4.87 2.74 -13.86
CA THR A 28 4.29 1.44 -13.53
C THR A 28 3.69 1.58 -12.14
N MET A 29 2.41 1.21 -11.97
CA MET A 29 1.74 1.29 -10.67
C MET A 29 2.47 0.41 -9.65
N VAL A 30 2.75 0.96 -8.48
CA VAL A 30 3.40 0.25 -7.37
C VAL A 30 2.38 0.04 -6.25
N VAL A 31 2.08 -1.20 -5.90
CA VAL A 31 1.21 -1.53 -4.75
C VAL A 31 2.07 -2.05 -3.60
N HIS A 32 2.08 -1.38 -2.45
CA HIS A 32 2.95 -1.69 -1.31
C HIS A 32 2.64 -3.06 -0.66
N CYS A 33 1.36 -3.42 -0.53
CA CYS A 33 0.86 -4.68 0.02
C CYS A 33 1.11 -4.96 1.52
N ASP A 34 1.90 -4.15 2.23
CA ASP A 34 2.11 -4.28 3.68
C ASP A 34 2.08 -2.93 4.42
N LEU A 35 1.07 -2.11 4.15
CA LEU A 35 0.89 -0.86 4.89
C LEU A 35 0.43 -1.15 6.32
N LYS A 36 1.17 -0.60 7.28
CA LYS A 36 0.91 -0.69 8.72
C LYS A 36 1.70 0.40 9.45
N PRO A 37 1.33 0.78 10.69
CA PRO A 37 2.03 1.82 11.43
C PRO A 37 3.54 1.59 11.58
N SER A 38 4.02 0.34 11.69
CA SER A 38 5.46 0.07 11.80
C SER A 38 6.24 0.30 10.50
N ASN A 39 5.54 0.42 9.37
CA ASN A 39 6.11 0.69 8.04
C ASN A 39 5.96 2.17 7.65
N VAL A 40 5.68 3.03 8.62
CA VAL A 40 5.66 4.49 8.47
C VAL A 40 6.73 5.06 9.41
N LEU A 41 7.78 5.62 8.83
CA LEU A 41 8.85 6.29 9.58
C LEU A 41 8.61 7.79 9.59
N LEU A 42 8.94 8.43 10.71
CA LEU A 42 8.94 9.88 10.83
C LEU A 42 10.39 10.35 10.82
N ASP A 43 10.68 11.35 9.98
CA ASP A 43 12.00 11.99 9.98
C ASP A 43 12.11 13.09 11.06
N TYR A 44 13.21 13.85 11.03
CA TYR A 44 13.47 14.93 11.97
C TYR A 44 12.41 16.05 11.90
N ASP A 45 11.84 16.28 10.72
CA ASP A 45 10.84 17.32 10.47
C ASP A 45 9.41 16.82 10.69
N MET A 46 9.25 15.61 11.25
CA MET A 46 7.96 14.93 11.48
C MET A 46 7.19 14.62 10.19
N VAL A 47 7.89 14.51 9.07
CA VAL A 47 7.31 14.08 7.79
C VAL A 47 7.22 12.56 7.76
N ALA A 48 6.09 12.03 7.31
CA ALA A 48 5.88 10.59 7.24
C ALA A 48 6.39 9.99 5.92
N HIS A 49 7.17 8.91 6.03
CA HIS A 49 7.75 8.18 4.92
C HIS A 49 7.32 6.70 4.95
N ILE A 50 6.83 6.19 3.83
CA ILE A 50 6.50 4.76 3.67
C ILE A 50 7.81 3.97 3.48
N THR A 51 7.97 2.88 4.23
CA THR A 51 9.13 1.97 4.16
C THR A 51 8.68 0.51 3.99
N ASP A 52 9.65 -0.39 3.75
CA ASP A 52 9.48 -1.84 3.64
C ASP A 52 8.64 -2.30 2.43
N PHE A 53 9.19 -2.06 1.24
CA PHE A 53 8.64 -2.52 -0.04
C PHE A 53 8.90 -4.01 -0.33
N GLY A 54 9.25 -4.82 0.69
CA GLY A 54 9.59 -6.24 0.50
C GLY A 54 8.46 -7.09 -0.09
N LEU A 55 7.20 -6.64 0.09
CA LEU A 55 6.00 -7.28 -0.47
C LEU A 55 5.39 -6.51 -1.65
N ALA A 56 6.02 -5.43 -2.10
CA ALA A 56 5.47 -4.55 -3.12
C ALA A 56 5.34 -5.24 -4.49
N LYS A 57 4.34 -4.82 -5.27
CA LYS A 57 4.04 -5.34 -6.61
C LYS A 57 4.06 -4.23 -7.64
N LEU A 58 4.68 -4.51 -8.79
CA LEU A 58 4.66 -3.65 -9.96
C LEU A 58 3.56 -4.13 -10.92
N LEU A 59 2.59 -3.26 -11.20
CA LEU A 59 1.47 -3.52 -12.09
C LEU A 59 1.60 -2.64 -13.34
N SER A 60 1.90 -3.27 -14.48
CA SER A 60 2.01 -2.58 -15.76
C SER A 60 0.64 -2.35 -16.37
N THR A 61 0.33 -1.11 -16.73
CA THR A 61 -0.90 -0.70 -17.43
C THR A 61 -0.96 -1.21 -18.88
N VAL A 62 0.16 -1.67 -19.46
CA VAL A 62 0.28 -1.95 -20.90
C VAL A 62 -0.09 -3.39 -21.27
N THR A 63 -0.24 -4.31 -20.32
CA THR A 63 -0.55 -5.71 -20.63
C THR A 63 -1.60 -6.27 -19.68
N SER A 64 -2.86 -5.91 -19.92
CA SER A 64 -4.01 -6.68 -19.43
C SER A 64 -4.07 -8.10 -20.01
N ASN A 65 -3.17 -8.45 -20.94
CA ASN A 65 -3.03 -9.77 -21.52
C ASN A 65 -1.54 -10.14 -21.59
N ILE A 66 -1.21 -11.35 -21.11
CA ILE A 66 0.06 -12.12 -21.22
C ILE A 66 0.91 -12.15 -19.91
N GLY A 67 0.88 -13.32 -19.25
CA GLY A 67 1.89 -13.83 -18.32
C GLY A 67 1.55 -13.67 -16.84
N SER A 68 0.69 -14.47 -16.22
CA SER A 68 0.99 -15.83 -15.74
C SER A 68 2.26 -15.99 -14.88
N ASP A 69 2.45 -15.19 -13.83
CA ASP A 69 3.13 -15.70 -12.63
C ASP A 69 2.10 -16.35 -11.71
N GLN A 70 1.66 -17.51 -12.17
CA GLN A 70 0.98 -18.54 -11.39
C GLN A 70 1.95 -19.04 -10.31
N THR A 71 1.98 -18.39 -9.16
CA THR A 71 2.15 -19.12 -7.91
C THR A 71 0.81 -19.07 -7.18
N SER A 72 -0.05 -20.01 -7.56
CA SER A 72 -1.27 -20.38 -6.89
C SER A 72 -0.96 -21.05 -5.54
N SER A 73 -0.30 -20.32 -4.64
CA SER A 73 -0.39 -20.62 -3.22
C SER A 73 -1.24 -19.52 -2.60
N LEU A 74 -2.24 -19.93 -1.83
CA LEU A 74 -3.17 -19.07 -1.11
C LEU A 74 -2.45 -18.36 0.07
N VAL A 75 -1.28 -17.78 -0.20
CA VAL A 75 -0.47 -17.10 0.80
C VAL A 75 -1.00 -15.69 0.89
N ILE A 76 -1.71 -15.43 1.98
CA ILE A 76 -2.04 -14.07 2.40
C ILE A 76 -0.70 -13.35 2.58
N LYS A 77 -0.45 -12.35 1.73
CA LYS A 77 0.69 -11.44 1.83
C LYS A 77 0.24 -10.17 2.56
N GLY A 78 1.07 -9.71 3.48
CA GLY A 78 0.80 -8.56 4.33
C GLY A 78 0.58 -8.97 5.80
N THR A 79 0.41 -7.96 6.65
CA THR A 79 0.31 -8.15 8.10
C THR A 79 -1.13 -8.37 8.56
N ILE A 80 -1.36 -9.42 9.35
CA ILE A 80 -2.67 -9.74 9.94
C ILE A 80 -3.21 -8.51 10.70
N GLY A 81 -4.46 -8.13 10.43
CA GLY A 81 -5.10 -6.93 10.98
C GLY A 81 -5.02 -5.69 10.09
N TYR A 82 -4.17 -5.71 9.06
CA TYR A 82 -4.03 -4.64 8.04
C TYR A 82 -4.27 -5.14 6.61
N VAL A 83 -4.49 -6.45 6.44
CA VAL A 83 -4.85 -7.04 5.15
C VAL A 83 -6.33 -6.74 4.83
N PRO A 84 -6.67 -6.31 3.61
CA PRO A 84 -8.05 -6.12 3.18
C PRO A 84 -8.91 -7.37 3.38
N PRO A 85 -10.18 -7.25 3.84
CA PRO A 85 -11.05 -8.41 4.06
C PRO A 85 -11.36 -9.18 2.76
N GLY A 86 -11.30 -8.52 1.60
CA GLY A 86 -11.49 -9.14 0.28
C GLY A 86 -10.42 -10.18 -0.08
N ILE A 87 -9.19 -10.03 0.43
CA ILE A 87 -8.10 -10.99 0.22
C ILE A 87 -8.34 -12.28 1.02
N VAL A 88 -8.97 -12.16 2.19
CA VAL A 88 -9.21 -13.28 3.10
C VAL A 88 -10.45 -14.09 2.69
N SER A 89 -11.35 -13.52 1.87
CA SER A 89 -12.70 -14.05 1.61
C SER A 89 -12.93 -14.64 0.22
N ASN A 90 -11.90 -14.84 -0.61
CA ASN A 90 -12.04 -15.39 -1.99
C ASN A 90 -12.94 -14.56 -2.92
N ILE A 91 -13.25 -13.30 -2.57
CA ILE A 91 -13.99 -12.39 -3.45
C ILE A 91 -12.96 -11.51 -4.15
N GLU A 92 -12.85 -11.75 -5.44
CA GLU A 92 -12.02 -11.10 -6.44
C GLU A 92 -12.25 -9.57 -6.46
N SER A 93 -11.68 -8.85 -5.51
CA SER A 93 -11.59 -7.39 -5.49
C SER A 93 -10.45 -6.94 -6.42
N ARG A 94 -10.51 -7.35 -7.68
CA ARG A 94 -9.49 -7.04 -8.70
C ARG A 94 -9.49 -5.58 -9.17
N GLU A 95 -10.39 -4.74 -8.65
CA GLU A 95 -10.57 -3.36 -9.12
C GLU A 95 -9.98 -2.27 -8.19
N LYS A 96 -9.59 -2.58 -6.94
CA LYS A 96 -8.99 -1.58 -6.03
C LYS A 96 -7.62 -2.02 -5.52
N PRO A 97 -6.60 -1.14 -5.52
CA PRO A 97 -5.31 -1.43 -4.90
C PRO A 97 -5.47 -1.81 -3.42
N ASN A 98 -4.70 -2.81 -2.98
CA ASN A 98 -4.75 -3.34 -1.61
C ASN A 98 -4.40 -2.30 -0.53
N ASP A 99 -3.73 -1.21 -0.90
CA ASP A 99 -3.17 -0.21 0.01
C ASP A 99 -4.22 0.77 0.58
N PHE A 100 -5.48 0.67 0.16
CA PHE A 100 -6.57 1.55 0.63
C PHE A 100 -7.34 1.04 1.85
N TYR A 101 -6.97 -0.13 2.40
CA TYR A 101 -7.68 -0.78 3.51
C TYR A 101 -6.88 -0.75 4.83
#